data_AF-A0A8X6KB65-F1
#
_entry.id   AF-A0A8X6KB65-F1
#
_cell.length_a   1.000
_cell.length_b   1.000
_cell.length_c   1.000
_cell.angle_alpha   90.00
_cell.angle_beta   90.00
_cell.angle_gamma   90.00
#
_symmetry.space_group_name_H-M   'P 1'
#
loop_
_entity.id
_entity.type
_entity.pdbx_description
1 polymer ?
#
loop_
_entity_poly.entity_id
_entity_poly.type
_entity_poly.pdbx_seq_one_letter_code
_entity_poly.pdbx_strand_id
1 'polypeptide(L)'
;MGVRNRYCMVCSRAAAANEQAGRHCCSKNWHGSSSSMEANIIQEGFMNSVAMYGIKYTKIIGDGDSNVYKTILDSRPYDALQKKRKRHIEAKRKTSRRRCRKSLFLDKKIQQNYGVSAQKPDLSESIPPPPKEWLLSTLRLSDEEMKGIERKTINQRTSPLWKEERRKRLTASDFGAICKNFPTRVVKE
;
A
#
# COMPACT_ATOMS: atom_id res chain seq x y z
N MET A 1 19.98 -22.32 13.26
CA MET A 1 20.16 -21.38 12.13
C MET A 1 21.59 -20.89 12.14
N GLY A 2 22.27 -20.84 10.99
CA GLY A 2 23.68 -20.43 10.91
C GLY A 2 23.89 -18.94 10.67
N VAL A 3 25.04 -18.41 11.15
CA VAL A 3 25.48 -17.05 10.82
C VAL A 3 26.04 -17.04 9.40
N ARG A 4 25.56 -16.11 8.56
CA ARG A 4 26.11 -15.88 7.22
C ARG A 4 26.94 -14.60 7.20
N ASN A 5 28.06 -14.63 6.51
CA ASN A 5 28.97 -13.52 6.38
C ASN A 5 29.50 -13.44 4.93
N ARG A 6 29.41 -12.26 4.32
CA ARG A 6 29.96 -11.98 2.98
C ARG A 6 31.43 -11.54 3.05
N TYR A 7 31.87 -11.01 4.18
CA TYR A 7 33.14 -10.32 4.28
C TYR A 7 34.19 -11.14 5.02
N CYS A 8 35.36 -11.28 4.40
CA CYS A 8 36.56 -11.74 5.07
C CYS A 8 37.71 -10.81 4.69
N MET A 9 38.38 -10.24 5.69
CA MET A 9 39.43 -9.23 5.48
C MET A 9 40.60 -9.77 4.65
N VAL A 10 41.01 -11.02 4.89
CA VAL A 10 42.12 -11.67 4.15
C VAL A 10 41.74 -11.85 2.68
N CYS A 11 40.54 -12.36 2.40
CA CYS A 11 40.04 -12.47 1.03
C CYS A 11 39.89 -11.12 0.34
N SER A 12 39.38 -10.10 1.04
CA SER A 12 39.19 -8.77 0.46
C SER A 12 40.50 -8.08 0.13
N ARG A 13 41.54 -8.23 0.97
CA ARG A 13 42.87 -7.68 0.69
C ARG A 13 43.55 -8.39 -0.47
N ALA A 14 43.49 -9.73 -0.51
CA ALA A 14 44.04 -10.51 -1.61
C ALA A 14 43.37 -10.17 -2.95
N ALA A 15 42.04 -10.07 -2.97
CA ALA A 15 41.29 -9.61 -4.14
C ALA A 15 41.66 -8.18 -4.59
N ALA A 16 41.91 -7.26 -3.65
CA ALA A 16 42.36 -5.91 -3.99
C ALA A 16 43.78 -5.88 -4.58
N ALA A 17 44.64 -6.83 -4.18
CA ALA A 17 45.98 -7.02 -4.73
C ALA A 17 46.02 -7.86 -6.03
N ASN A 18 44.86 -8.36 -6.52
CA ASN A 18 44.78 -9.38 -7.58
C ASN A 18 45.58 -10.66 -7.30
N GLU A 19 45.70 -11.01 -6.02
CA GLU A 19 46.42 -12.20 -5.55
C GLU A 19 45.43 -13.22 -4.96
N GLN A 20 45.83 -14.50 -4.98
CA GLN A 20 45.06 -15.55 -4.30
C GLN A 20 45.26 -15.41 -2.78
N ALA A 21 44.17 -15.47 -2.02
CA ALA A 21 44.26 -15.41 -0.56
C ALA A 21 45.10 -16.58 -0.02
N GLY A 22 46.11 -16.27 0.79
CA GLY A 22 46.89 -17.27 1.51
C GLY A 22 46.02 -18.12 2.45
N ARG A 23 46.59 -19.20 2.98
CA ARG A 23 45.88 -20.12 3.90
C ARG A 23 45.40 -19.37 5.15
N HIS A 24 44.10 -19.37 5.39
CA HIS A 24 43.49 -18.72 6.56
C HIS A 24 42.14 -19.37 6.92
N CYS A 25 41.65 -19.11 8.13
CA CYS A 25 40.30 -19.48 8.55
C CYS A 25 39.28 -18.50 7.95
N CYS A 26 38.79 -18.82 6.75
CA CYS A 26 37.84 -17.98 6.04
C CYS A 26 36.46 -18.02 6.71
N SER A 27 35.99 -16.87 7.19
CA SER A 27 34.63 -16.71 7.74
C SER A 27 33.60 -16.32 6.67
N LYS A 28 34.01 -16.14 5.41
CA LYS A 28 33.11 -15.82 4.30
C LYS A 28 32.41 -17.10 3.84
N ASN A 29 31.10 -17.16 4.07
CA ASN A 29 30.25 -18.28 3.68
C ASN A 29 29.06 -17.85 2.79
N TRP A 30 29.04 -16.59 2.32
CA TRP A 30 27.99 -16.06 1.46
C TRP A 30 28.55 -15.30 0.25
N HIS A 31 27.94 -15.54 -0.91
CA HIS A 31 28.42 -15.03 -2.20
C HIS A 31 27.38 -14.16 -2.96
N GLY A 32 26.20 -13.88 -2.39
CA GLY A 32 25.15 -13.02 -2.98
C GLY A 32 25.04 -11.63 -2.33
N SER A 33 24.03 -10.83 -2.67
CA SER A 33 23.75 -9.49 -2.08
C SER A 33 23.25 -9.55 -0.63
N SER A 34 23.22 -8.41 0.09
CA SER A 34 22.90 -8.38 1.53
C SER A 34 21.42 -8.66 1.74
N SER A 35 20.57 -8.03 0.93
CA SER A 35 19.14 -8.30 0.88
C SER A 35 18.84 -9.77 0.52
N SER A 36 19.66 -10.39 -0.32
CA SER A 36 19.51 -11.82 -0.63
C SER A 36 19.97 -12.72 0.53
N MET A 37 20.96 -12.29 1.32
CA MET A 37 21.41 -13.01 2.51
C MET A 37 20.29 -13.07 3.56
N GLU A 38 19.66 -11.93 3.82
CA GLU A 38 18.54 -11.80 4.75
C GLU A 38 17.37 -12.69 4.33
N ALA A 39 16.96 -12.61 3.06
CA ALA A 39 15.90 -13.47 2.52
C ALA A 39 16.22 -14.96 2.67
N ASN A 40 17.47 -15.36 2.44
CA ASN A 40 17.88 -16.76 2.56
C ASN A 40 17.91 -17.25 4.02
N ILE A 41 18.40 -16.43 4.96
CA ILE A 41 18.39 -16.75 6.40
C ILE A 41 16.95 -16.95 6.88
N ILE A 42 16.05 -16.03 6.52
CA ILE A 42 14.66 -16.10 6.93
C ILE A 42 13.98 -17.33 6.30
N GLN A 43 14.22 -17.61 5.01
CA GLN A 43 13.70 -18.79 4.34
C GLN A 43 14.14 -20.09 5.04
N GLU A 44 15.43 -20.23 5.36
CA GLU A 44 15.96 -21.38 6.11
C GLU A 44 15.28 -21.50 7.47
N GLY A 45 15.09 -20.37 8.17
CA GLY A 45 14.39 -20.33 9.44
C GLY A 45 12.96 -20.84 9.35
N PHE A 46 12.23 -20.49 8.27
CA PHE A 46 10.89 -20.99 8.03
C PHE A 46 10.88 -22.49 7.71
N MET A 47 11.82 -23.00 6.89
CA MET A 47 11.94 -24.44 6.59
C MET A 47 12.21 -25.28 7.84
N ASN A 48 13.13 -24.81 8.68
CA ASN A 48 13.60 -25.56 9.85
C ASN A 48 12.78 -25.32 11.11
N SER A 49 11.90 -24.31 11.12
CA SER A 49 11.07 -23.93 12.28
C SER A 49 10.31 -25.09 12.92
N VAL A 50 9.69 -25.94 12.10
CA VAL A 50 8.91 -27.08 12.56
C VAL A 50 9.82 -28.17 13.11
N ALA A 51 10.95 -28.43 12.45
CA ALA A 51 11.89 -29.48 12.85
C ALA A 51 12.66 -29.11 14.12
N MET A 52 13.11 -27.85 14.25
CA MET A 52 13.90 -27.39 15.39
C MET A 52 13.04 -27.03 16.60
N TYR A 53 11.87 -26.42 16.38
CA TYR A 53 11.10 -25.80 17.46
C TYR A 53 9.63 -26.23 17.49
N GLY A 54 9.14 -26.99 16.50
CA GLY A 54 7.74 -27.42 16.43
C GLY A 54 6.73 -26.30 16.12
N ILE A 55 7.19 -25.11 15.73
CA ILE A 55 6.34 -23.93 15.53
C ILE A 55 6.09 -23.63 14.04
N LYS A 56 4.96 -22.97 13.74
CA LYS A 56 4.62 -22.49 12.40
C LYS A 56 4.38 -20.99 12.42
N TYR A 57 5.19 -20.25 11.68
CA TYR A 57 5.04 -18.81 11.53
C TYR A 57 3.85 -18.47 10.60
N THR A 58 2.93 -17.65 11.08
CA THR A 58 1.71 -17.25 10.33
C THR A 58 1.83 -15.87 9.70
N LYS A 59 2.62 -14.98 10.31
CA LYS A 59 2.83 -13.60 9.88
C LYS A 59 4.32 -13.29 9.90
N ILE A 60 4.77 -12.48 8.95
CA ILE A 60 6.11 -11.93 8.87
C ILE A 60 5.99 -10.40 8.88
N ILE A 61 6.87 -9.73 9.59
CA ILE A 61 7.00 -8.28 9.62
C ILE A 61 8.31 -7.94 8.91
N GLY A 62 8.28 -7.00 7.99
CA GLY A 62 9.44 -6.58 7.20
C GLY A 62 9.32 -5.12 6.78
N ASP A 63 10.43 -4.56 6.34
CA ASP A 63 10.67 -3.18 5.91
C ASP A 63 10.08 -2.80 4.54
N GLY A 64 9.60 -3.78 3.76
CA GLY A 64 8.76 -3.54 2.58
C GLY A 64 9.50 -3.36 1.26
N ASP A 65 10.83 -3.31 1.27
CA ASP A 65 11.74 -3.31 0.11
C ASP A 65 12.29 -4.72 -0.21
N SER A 66 12.05 -5.68 0.68
CA SER A 66 12.68 -6.99 0.63
C SER A 66 11.85 -8.07 -0.10
N ASN A 67 12.48 -8.79 -1.04
CA ASN A 67 11.91 -9.96 -1.76
C ASN A 67 11.73 -11.21 -0.87
N VAL A 68 11.89 -11.06 0.44
CA VAL A 68 11.75 -12.09 1.48
C VAL A 68 10.38 -12.75 1.41
N TYR A 69 9.32 -11.96 1.23
CA TYR A 69 7.97 -12.49 1.23
C TYR A 69 7.73 -13.48 0.07
N LYS A 70 8.25 -13.16 -1.11
CA LYS A 70 8.12 -14.00 -2.31
C LYS A 70 8.89 -15.31 -2.17
N THR A 71 10.14 -15.25 -1.69
CA THR A 71 10.99 -16.44 -1.49
C THR A 71 10.42 -17.43 -0.46
N ILE A 72 9.78 -16.93 0.60
CA ILE A 72 9.06 -17.77 1.57
C ILE A 72 7.82 -18.41 0.93
N LEU A 73 7.07 -17.67 0.11
CA LEU A 73 5.91 -18.24 -0.59
C LEU A 73 6.30 -19.34 -1.57
N ASP A 74 7.38 -19.14 -2.32
CA ASP A 74 7.89 -20.08 -3.32
C ASP A 74 8.46 -21.35 -2.68
N SER A 75 9.14 -21.23 -1.54
CA SER A 75 9.69 -22.38 -0.79
C SER A 75 8.64 -23.22 -0.05
N ARG A 76 7.40 -22.74 0.08
CA ARG A 76 6.26 -23.46 0.66
C ARG A 76 6.55 -24.20 1.99
N PRO A 77 6.97 -23.51 3.07
CA PRO A 77 7.30 -24.14 4.35
C PRO A 77 6.16 -24.93 4.99
N TYR A 78 4.92 -24.51 4.72
CA TYR A 78 3.73 -25.04 5.36
C TYR A 78 2.64 -25.30 4.32
N ASP A 79 2.38 -26.56 3.99
CA ASP A 79 1.40 -26.95 2.97
C ASP A 79 -0.06 -26.57 3.30
N ALA A 80 -0.41 -26.54 4.59
CA ALA A 80 -1.79 -26.34 5.03
C ALA A 80 -2.27 -24.86 4.95
N LEU A 81 -1.37 -23.89 5.10
CA LEU A 81 -1.74 -22.46 5.17
C LEU A 81 -2.12 -21.87 3.80
N GLN A 82 -1.71 -22.51 2.70
CA GLN A 82 -1.93 -22.01 1.34
C GLN A 82 -3.37 -22.17 0.84
N LYS A 83 -4.10 -23.22 1.26
CA LYS A 83 -5.47 -23.50 0.78
C LYS A 83 -6.47 -22.39 1.14
N LYS A 84 -6.38 -21.82 2.35
CA LYS A 84 -7.25 -20.72 2.79
C LYS A 84 -7.00 -19.44 1.96
N ARG A 85 -5.75 -19.14 1.64
CA ARG A 85 -5.37 -17.89 0.96
C ARG A 85 -5.61 -17.93 -0.55
N LYS A 86 -5.38 -19.06 -1.23
CA LYS A 86 -5.76 -19.23 -2.65
C LYS A 86 -7.26 -19.04 -2.85
N ARG A 87 -8.10 -19.64 -2.00
CA ARG A 87 -9.56 -19.43 -2.02
C ARG A 87 -9.95 -17.96 -1.88
N HIS A 88 -9.31 -17.23 -0.96
CA HIS A 88 -9.59 -15.80 -0.75
C HIS A 88 -9.15 -14.92 -1.94
N ILE A 89 -7.97 -15.18 -2.51
CA ILE A 89 -7.46 -14.47 -3.71
C ILE A 89 -8.32 -14.77 -4.94
N GLU A 90 -8.71 -16.03 -5.12
CA GLU A 90 -9.58 -16.46 -6.21
C GLU A 90 -10.99 -15.89 -6.07
N ALA A 91 -11.55 -15.86 -4.87
CA ALA A 91 -12.81 -15.17 -4.58
C ALA A 91 -12.71 -13.67 -4.92
N LYS A 92 -11.63 -12.99 -4.51
CA LYS A 92 -11.38 -11.57 -4.88
C LYS A 92 -11.27 -11.40 -6.40
N ARG A 93 -10.55 -12.28 -7.10
CA ARG A 93 -10.40 -12.26 -8.56
C ARG A 93 -11.72 -12.53 -9.30
N LYS A 94 -12.56 -13.45 -8.80
CA LYS A 94 -13.89 -13.73 -9.34
C LYS A 94 -14.82 -12.52 -9.17
N THR A 95 -14.78 -11.85 -8.02
CA THR A 95 -15.52 -10.59 -7.78
C THR A 95 -15.02 -9.44 -8.66
N SER A 96 -13.70 -9.30 -8.83
CA SER A 96 -13.11 -8.28 -9.71
C SER A 96 -13.41 -8.53 -11.20
N ARG A 97 -13.40 -9.79 -11.66
CA ARG A 97 -13.79 -10.15 -13.04
C ARG A 97 -15.27 -9.92 -13.32
N ARG A 98 -16.16 -10.15 -12.34
CA ARG A 98 -17.58 -9.79 -12.42
C ARG A 98 -17.79 -8.27 -12.55
N ARG A 99 -16.97 -7.45 -11.88
CA ARG A 99 -16.98 -5.99 -12.05
C ARG A 99 -16.35 -5.53 -13.37
N CYS A 100 -15.30 -6.19 -13.84
CA CYS A 100 -14.55 -5.80 -15.03
C CYS A 100 -15.25 -6.19 -16.35
N ARG A 101 -16.13 -7.19 -16.35
CA ARG A 101 -17.00 -7.50 -17.50
C ARG A 101 -18.05 -6.42 -17.80
N LYS A 102 -18.15 -5.35 -17.00
CA LYS A 102 -19.07 -4.25 -17.22
C LYS A 102 -18.42 -2.92 -17.65
N SER A 103 -17.13 -2.89 -18.03
CA SER A 103 -16.54 -1.63 -18.52
C SER A 103 -15.22 -1.79 -19.30
N LEU A 104 -15.19 -2.62 -20.34
CA LEU A 104 -14.20 -2.41 -21.41
C LEU A 104 -14.68 -1.37 -22.45
N PHE A 105 -15.95 -0.96 -22.36
CA PHE A 105 -16.57 0.11 -23.15
C PHE A 105 -17.50 0.97 -22.27
N LEU A 106 -17.02 1.42 -21.12
CA LEU A 106 -17.49 2.71 -20.64
C LEU A 106 -16.33 3.65 -20.89
N ASP A 107 -16.51 4.60 -21.82
CA ASP A 107 -15.88 5.90 -21.70
C ASP A 107 -15.84 6.21 -20.22
N LYS A 108 -14.62 6.25 -19.66
CA LYS A 108 -14.44 6.76 -18.31
C LYS A 108 -15.01 8.16 -18.41
N LYS A 109 -16.26 8.32 -17.98
CA LYS A 109 -16.90 9.61 -17.76
C LYS A 109 -16.07 10.20 -16.63
N ILE A 110 -14.93 10.81 -17.00
CA ILE A 110 -14.18 11.71 -16.15
C ILE A 110 -15.27 12.62 -15.63
N GLN A 111 -15.48 12.62 -14.32
CA GLN A 111 -16.51 13.45 -13.72
C GLN A 111 -16.13 14.88 -14.08
N GLN A 112 -16.82 15.46 -15.07
CA GLN A 112 -16.59 16.79 -15.61
C GLN A 112 -16.82 17.89 -14.56
N ASN A 113 -17.17 17.52 -13.33
CA ASN A 113 -17.49 18.43 -12.25
C ASN A 113 -16.24 18.96 -11.51
N TYR A 114 -15.04 18.40 -11.74
CA TYR A 114 -13.80 18.80 -11.07
C TYR A 114 -12.60 18.72 -12.02
N GLY A 115 -11.59 19.59 -11.85
CA GLY A 115 -10.35 19.57 -12.65
C GLY A 115 -10.28 20.63 -13.76
N VAL A 116 -9.28 20.52 -14.62
CA VAL A 116 -9.00 21.49 -15.71
C VAL A 116 -10.16 21.61 -16.71
N SER A 117 -10.95 20.55 -16.86
CA SER A 117 -12.15 20.52 -17.73
C SER A 117 -13.46 20.85 -16.99
N ALA A 118 -13.39 21.34 -15.75
CA ALA A 118 -14.60 21.70 -15.01
C ALA A 118 -15.23 22.96 -15.60
N GLN A 119 -16.49 22.85 -16.02
CA GLN A 119 -17.29 24.01 -16.39
C GLN A 119 -17.59 24.79 -15.10
N LYS A 120 -17.24 26.08 -15.07
CA LYS A 120 -17.67 26.95 -13.97
C LYS A 120 -19.22 26.94 -13.96
N PRO A 121 -19.87 26.86 -12.79
CA PRO A 121 -21.31 27.07 -12.73
C PRO A 121 -21.64 28.46 -13.29
N ASP A 122 -22.80 28.59 -13.94
CA ASP A 122 -23.35 29.83 -14.50
C ASP A 122 -23.75 30.84 -13.39
N LEU A 123 -22.90 31.04 -12.38
CA LEU A 123 -22.99 32.22 -11.53
C LEU A 123 -22.66 33.40 -12.42
N SER A 124 -23.66 34.25 -12.69
CA SER A 124 -23.42 35.53 -13.36
C SER A 124 -22.29 36.26 -12.63
N GLU A 125 -21.31 36.77 -13.37
CA GLU A 125 -20.12 37.46 -12.83
C GLU A 125 -20.47 38.66 -11.90
N SER A 126 -21.74 39.04 -11.84
CA SER A 126 -22.28 40.08 -10.97
C SER A 126 -22.35 39.74 -9.47
N ILE A 127 -22.30 38.46 -9.07
CA ILE A 127 -22.33 38.08 -7.65
C ILE A 127 -20.93 37.65 -7.21
N PRO A 128 -20.26 38.42 -6.33
CA PRO A 128 -18.97 37.99 -5.80
C PRO A 128 -19.14 36.69 -5.01
N PRO A 129 -18.19 35.73 -5.13
CA PRO A 129 -18.25 34.52 -4.34
C PRO A 129 -18.22 34.87 -2.84
N PRO A 130 -18.91 34.10 -1.99
CA PRO A 130 -18.88 34.34 -0.56
C PRO A 130 -17.44 34.30 -0.03
N PRO A 131 -17.08 35.11 0.99
CA PRO A 131 -15.75 35.09 1.58
C PRO A 131 -15.36 33.67 2.04
N LYS A 132 -14.11 33.31 1.83
CA LYS A 132 -13.58 32.00 2.22
C LYS A 132 -13.75 31.76 3.72
N GLU A 133 -13.63 32.82 4.51
CA GLU A 133 -13.76 32.84 5.96
C GLU A 133 -15.17 32.42 6.40
N TRP A 134 -16.21 32.90 5.70
CA TRP A 134 -17.60 32.55 5.96
C TRP A 134 -17.89 31.07 5.68
N LEU A 135 -17.30 30.53 4.61
CA LEU A 135 -17.43 29.11 4.30
C LEU A 135 -16.72 28.25 5.35
N LEU A 136 -15.51 28.63 5.76
CA LEU A 136 -14.74 27.91 6.77
C LEU A 136 -15.42 27.93 8.13
N SER A 137 -16.05 29.04 8.53
CA SER A 137 -16.81 29.10 9.78
C SER A 137 -18.05 28.21 9.72
N THR A 138 -18.74 28.14 8.59
CA THR A 138 -19.91 27.27 8.40
C THR A 138 -19.54 25.78 8.41
N LEU A 139 -18.34 25.43 7.95
CA LEU A 139 -17.89 24.03 7.88
C LEU A 139 -17.29 23.51 9.19
N ARG A 140 -16.79 24.41 10.04
CA ARG A 140 -16.31 24.10 11.39
C ARG A 140 -17.49 23.65 12.24
N LEU A 141 -17.33 22.50 12.87
CA LEU A 141 -18.28 21.93 13.82
C LEU A 141 -17.55 21.63 15.12
N SER A 142 -18.24 21.76 16.24
CA SER A 142 -17.75 21.26 17.53
C SER A 142 -17.82 19.73 17.58
N ASP A 143 -17.16 19.14 18.58
CA ASP A 143 -17.17 17.69 18.80
C ASP A 143 -18.59 17.17 19.13
N GLU A 144 -19.39 17.96 19.82
CA GLU A 144 -20.79 17.66 20.15
C GLU A 144 -21.67 17.65 18.91
N GLU A 145 -21.50 18.64 18.04
CA GLU A 145 -22.21 18.74 16.77
C GLU A 145 -21.83 17.59 15.83
N MET A 146 -20.55 17.22 15.80
CA MET A 146 -20.05 16.09 15.02
C MET A 146 -20.73 14.77 15.46
N LYS A 147 -20.76 14.50 16.77
CA LYS A 147 -21.47 13.34 17.36
C LYS A 147 -22.99 13.41 17.12
N GLY A 148 -23.56 14.62 17.10
CA GLY A 148 -24.97 14.85 16.79
C GLY A 148 -25.31 14.47 15.35
N ILE A 149 -24.49 14.92 14.39
CA ILE A 149 -24.64 14.61 12.97
C ILE A 149 -24.41 13.13 12.70
N GLU A 150 -23.41 12.51 13.33
CA GLU A 150 -23.16 11.06 13.20
C GLU A 150 -24.41 10.26 13.57
N ARG A 151 -24.99 10.50 14.75
CA ARG A 151 -26.20 9.81 15.22
C ARG A 151 -27.39 10.03 14.28
N LYS A 152 -27.62 11.26 13.82
CA LYS A 152 -28.73 11.60 12.90
C LYS A 152 -28.54 11.07 11.48
N THR A 153 -27.32 10.68 11.11
CA THR A 153 -26.98 10.21 9.76
C THR A 153 -26.58 8.74 9.70
N ILE A 154 -26.89 7.95 10.75
CA ILE A 154 -26.67 6.49 10.81
C ILE A 154 -27.22 5.75 9.58
N ASN A 155 -28.39 6.17 9.08
CA ASN A 155 -29.04 5.54 7.93
C ASN A 155 -28.41 5.94 6.57
N GLN A 156 -27.35 6.76 6.58
CA GLN A 156 -26.56 7.15 5.43
C GLN A 156 -27.42 7.67 4.27
N ARG A 157 -27.42 6.97 3.13
CA ARG A 157 -28.05 7.41 1.88
C ARG A 157 -29.55 7.66 2.00
N THR A 158 -30.24 7.00 2.92
CA THR A 158 -31.69 7.18 3.11
C THR A 158 -32.00 8.42 3.96
N SER A 159 -31.03 8.98 4.67
CA SER A 159 -31.19 10.23 5.42
C SER A 159 -31.02 11.46 4.50
N PRO A 160 -31.99 12.40 4.48
CA PRO A 160 -31.84 13.65 3.75
C PRO A 160 -30.71 14.52 4.32
N LEU A 161 -30.55 14.53 5.65
CA LEU A 161 -29.49 15.27 6.35
C LEU A 161 -28.11 14.79 5.93
N TRP A 162 -27.92 13.48 5.77
CA TRP A 162 -26.66 12.90 5.28
C TRP A 162 -26.30 13.40 3.87
N LYS A 163 -27.30 13.55 2.98
CA LYS A 163 -27.08 14.08 1.63
C LYS A 163 -26.69 15.55 1.67
N GLU A 164 -27.31 16.34 2.56
CA GLU A 164 -27.02 17.76 2.71
C GLU A 164 -25.61 18.00 3.26
N GLU A 165 -25.24 17.31 4.35
CA GLU A 165 -23.91 17.43 4.95
C GLU A 165 -22.81 17.02 3.97
N ARG A 166 -23.03 15.97 3.18
CA ARG A 166 -22.08 15.55 2.15
C ARG A 166 -21.96 16.50 0.97
N ARG A 167 -23.01 17.27 0.67
CA ARG A 167 -22.97 18.26 -0.42
C ARG A 167 -22.05 19.44 -0.09
N LYS A 168 -21.93 19.75 1.21
CA LYS A 168 -21.08 20.83 1.73
C LYS A 168 -19.63 20.40 1.96
N ARG A 169 -19.35 19.09 2.03
CA ARG A 169 -18.07 18.54 2.54
C ARG A 169 -17.35 17.68 1.51
N LEU A 170 -16.02 17.70 1.55
CA LEU A 170 -15.18 16.78 0.80
C LEU A 170 -15.24 15.39 1.45
N THR A 171 -15.72 14.38 0.71
CA THR A 171 -15.90 13.03 1.26
C THR A 171 -14.84 12.05 0.75
N ALA A 172 -14.53 11.01 1.53
CA ALA A 172 -13.51 10.02 1.18
C ALA A 172 -13.77 9.31 -0.16
N SER A 173 -15.05 9.14 -0.57
CA SER A 173 -15.39 8.53 -1.87
C SER A 173 -15.04 9.43 -3.05
N ASP A 174 -15.07 10.75 -2.84
CA ASP A 174 -14.94 11.74 -3.90
C ASP A 174 -13.50 12.30 -3.97
N PHE A 175 -12.78 12.27 -2.84
CA PHE A 175 -11.40 12.72 -2.71
C PHE A 175 -10.46 12.10 -3.75
N GLY A 176 -10.56 10.79 -3.97
CA GLY A 176 -9.69 10.09 -4.93
C GLY A 176 -9.92 10.49 -6.39
N ALA A 177 -11.12 10.95 -6.75
CA ALA A 177 -11.39 11.48 -8.09
C ALA A 177 -10.80 12.89 -8.23
N ILE A 178 -10.95 13.70 -7.19
CA ILE A 178 -10.43 15.07 -7.12
C ILE A 178 -8.90 15.08 -7.23
N CYS A 179 -8.19 14.24 -6.47
CA CYS A 179 -6.73 14.15 -6.52
C CYS A 179 -6.17 13.76 -7.90
N LYS A 180 -6.90 12.95 -8.67
CA LYS A 180 -6.47 12.51 -10.01
C LYS A 180 -6.57 13.61 -11.06
N ASN A 181 -7.40 14.61 -10.80
CA ASN A 181 -7.62 15.72 -11.72
C ASN A 181 -6.64 16.89 -11.49
N PHE A 182 -5.81 16.82 -10.43
CA PHE A 182 -4.68 17.72 -10.26
C PHE A 182 -3.46 17.14 -10.98
N PRO A 183 -2.84 17.86 -11.92
CA PRO A 183 -1.59 17.42 -12.51
C PRO A 183 -0.55 17.33 -11.38
N THR A 184 0.13 16.18 -11.28
CA THR A 184 1.28 16.05 -10.40
C THR A 184 2.26 17.16 -10.76
N ARG A 185 2.49 18.12 -9.86
CA ARG A 185 3.62 19.04 -9.99
C ARG A 185 4.87 18.17 -9.96
N VAL A 186 5.39 17.86 -11.15
CA VAL A 186 6.76 17.38 -11.29
C VAL A 186 7.60 18.57 -10.84
N VAL A 187 8.06 18.53 -9.60
CA VAL A 187 9.12 19.43 -9.16
C VAL A 187 10.31 19.06 -10.02
N LYS A 188 10.60 19.88 -11.02
CA LYS A 188 11.85 19.79 -11.76
C LYS A 188 12.93 20.24 -10.79
N GLU A 189 13.73 19.29 -10.31
CA GLU A 189 15.06 19.57 -9.76
C GLU A 189 15.98 20.11 -10.86
#